data_AF-A0A3C1MY59-F1
#
_entry.id   AF-A0A3C1MY59-F1
#
_cell.length_a   1.000
_cell.length_b   1.000
_cell.length_c   1.000
_cell.angle_alpha   90.00
_cell.angle_beta   90.00
_cell.angle_gamma   90.00
#
_symmetry.space_group_name_H-M   'P 1'
#
loop_
_entity.id
_entity.type
_entity.pdbx_description
1 polymer ?
#
loop_
_entity_poly.entity_id
_entity_poly.type
_entity_poly.pdbx_seq_one_letter_code
_entity_poly.pdbx_strand_id
1 'polypeptide(L)' 'MDTFKNLNPNGAEILPCVEGAVCEITTCAVCTSEMPLSAALNEESSDYIQHFCGLDCLQMWHKQPGTV' A
#
# COMPACT_ATOMS: atom_id res chain seq x y z
N MET A 1 -22.24 21.17 16.23
CA MET A 1 -20.91 20.64 16.55
C MET A 1 -19.92 21.26 15.58
N ASP A 2 -19.20 22.27 16.03
CA ASP A 2 -18.18 22.95 15.24
C ASP A 2 -16.90 22.12 15.28
N THR A 3 -16.50 21.58 14.13
CA THR A 3 -15.27 20.82 13.97
C THR A 3 -14.09 21.78 14.12
N PHE A 4 -13.30 21.65 15.19
CA PHE A 4 -12.08 22.43 15.40
C PHE A 4 -11.09 22.14 14.27
N LYS A 5 -11.00 23.04 13.29
CA LYS A 5 -10.06 22.92 12.17
C LYS A 5 -8.68 23.41 12.59
N ASN A 6 -7.66 22.60 12.34
CA ASN A 6 -6.27 23.02 12.46
C ASN A 6 -5.90 23.82 11.20
N LEU A 7 -5.48 25.08 11.37
CA LEU A 7 -5.13 25.98 10.26
C LEU A 7 -3.65 26.35 10.32
N ASN A 8 -3.00 26.49 9.16
CA ASN A 8 -1.64 27.02 9.09
C ASN A 8 -1.65 28.57 9.17
N PRO A 9 -0.49 29.24 9.30
CA PRO A 9 -0.41 30.71 9.37
C PRO A 9 -0.99 31.45 8.15
N ASN A 10 -1.14 30.77 7.01
CA ASN A 10 -1.74 31.31 5.79
C ASN A 10 -3.26 31.01 5.70
N GLY A 11 -3.85 30.42 6.74
CA GLY A 11 -5.27 30.07 6.79
C GLY A 11 -5.66 28.82 5.99
N ALA A 12 -4.70 28.07 5.46
CA ALA A 12 -5.00 26.80 4.80
C ALA A 12 -5.25 25.70 5.85
N GLU A 13 -6.21 24.82 5.56
CA GLU A 13 -6.54 23.68 6.39
C GLU A 13 -5.35 22.71 6.46
N ILE A 14 -4.88 22.43 7.68
CA ILE A 14 -3.89 21.40 7.93
C ILE A 14 -4.65 20.07 7.93
N LEU A 15 -4.57 19.36 6.80
CA LEU A 15 -5.03 17.99 6.75
C LEU A 15 -4.19 17.16 7.72
N PRO A 16 -4.81 16.32 8.58
CA PRO A 16 -4.05 15.33 9.32
C PRO A 16 -3.29 14.47 8.31
N CYS A 17 -2.05 14.11 8.60
CA CYS A 17 -1.20 13.27 7.75
C CYS A 17 -1.81 11.88 7.45
N VAL A 18 -3.00 11.57 7.98
CA VAL A 18 -3.64 10.27 8.03
C VAL A 18 -4.96 10.19 7.25
N GLU A 19 -5.66 11.30 6.95
CA GLU A 19 -7.04 11.22 6.43
C GLU A 19 -7.28 11.89 5.06
N GLY A 20 -6.24 12.12 4.26
CA GLY A 20 -6.37 12.72 2.92
C GLY A 20 -5.80 11.91 1.75
N ALA A 21 -4.92 10.95 2.02
CA ALA A 21 -4.41 9.98 1.06
C ALA A 21 -3.86 8.82 1.88
N VAL A 22 -4.48 7.64 1.81
CA VAL A 22 -3.91 6.42 2.39
C VAL A 22 -2.65 6.09 1.57
N CYS A 23 -1.52 6.71 1.92
CA CYS A 23 -0.19 6.27 1.51
C CYS A 23 0.22 5.11 2.43
N GLU A 24 -0.60 4.07 2.48
CA GLU A 24 -0.16 2.82 3.08
C GLU A 24 0.84 2.19 2.12
N ILE A 25 2.11 2.22 2.49
CA ILE A 25 3.20 1.68 1.68
C ILE A 25 3.33 0.22 2.05
N THR A 26 3.31 -0.64 1.03
CA THR A 26 3.62 -2.05 1.16
C THR A 26 4.87 -2.38 0.35
N THR A 27 5.45 -3.53 0.61
CA THR A 27 6.68 -3.99 -0.04
C THR A 27 6.37 -5.18 -0.93
N CYS A 28 6.85 -5.17 -2.16
CA CYS A 28 6.68 -6.31 -3.04
C CYS A 28 7.41 -7.55 -2.48
N ALA A 29 6.71 -8.67 -2.39
CA ALA A 29 7.27 -9.92 -1.83
C ALA A 29 8.44 -10.52 -2.64
N VAL A 30 8.63 -10.11 -3.90
CA VAL A 30 9.66 -10.65 -4.80
C VAL A 30 10.85 -9.70 -4.92
N CYS A 31 10.62 -8.45 -5.29
CA CYS A 31 11.70 -7.49 -5.58
C CYS A 31 11.99 -6.54 -4.42
N THR A 32 11.23 -6.62 -3.31
CA THR A 32 11.38 -5.76 -2.12
C THR A 32 11.26 -4.26 -2.38
N SER A 33 10.68 -3.87 -3.52
CA SER A 33 10.41 -2.46 -3.81
C SER A 33 9.19 -1.96 -3.05
N GLU A 34 9.29 -0.73 -2.55
CA GLU A 34 8.19 -0.02 -1.90
C GLU A 34 7.17 0.46 -2.94
N MET A 35 5.89 0.30 -2.62
CA MET A 35 4.78 0.69 -3.49
C MET A 35 3.55 1.04 -2.64
N PRO A 36 2.64 1.89 -3.13
CA PRO A 36 1.38 2.12 -2.44
C PRO A 36 0.53 0.85 -2.48
N LEU A 37 -0.07 0.47 -1.35
CA LEU A 37 -0.96 -0.68 -1.20
C LEU A 37 -2.13 -0.61 -2.17
N SER A 38 -2.61 0.59 -2.49
CA SER A 38 -3.68 0.81 -3.47
C SER A 38 -3.31 0.39 -4.90
N ALA A 39 -2.02 0.33 -5.24
CA ALA A 39 -1.53 -0.13 -6.55
C ALA A 39 -1.01 -1.57 -6.51
N ALA A 40 -1.02 -2.22 -5.34
CA ALA A 40 -0.51 -3.58 -5.18
C ALA A 40 -1.48 -4.61 -5.78
N LEU A 41 -0.93 -5.59 -6.49
CA LEU A 41 -1.65 -6.81 -6.84
C LEU A 41 -1.63 -7.73 -5.62
N ASN A 42 -2.81 -8.22 -5.23
CA ASN A 42 -2.99 -9.06 -4.06
C ASN A 42 -3.28 -10.49 -4.51
N GLU A 43 -2.58 -11.46 -3.93
CA GLU A 43 -2.92 -12.87 -4.07
C GLU A 43 -3.15 -13.49 -2.69
N GLU A 44 -4.25 -14.22 -2.55
CA GLU A 44 -4.59 -14.97 -1.35
C GLU A 44 -3.83 -16.30 -1.34
N SER A 45 -2.91 -16.46 -0.39
CA SER A 45 -2.31 -17.74 -0.02
C SER A 45 -3.10 -18.37 1.14
N SER A 46 -2.78 -19.61 1.50
CA SER A 46 -3.47 -20.36 2.56
C SER A 46 -3.53 -19.64 3.91
N ASP A 47 -2.52 -18.80 4.21
CA ASP A 47 -2.35 -18.20 5.54
C ASP A 47 -2.15 -16.67 5.51
N TYR A 48 -2.02 -16.05 4.33
CA TYR A 48 -1.71 -14.62 4.20
C TYR A 48 -1.97 -14.09 2.78
N ILE A 49 -2.01 -12.76 2.66
CA ILE A 49 -2.08 -12.06 1.36
C ILE A 49 -0.68 -11.61 0.97
N GLN A 50 -0.27 -11.92 -0.26
CA GLN A 50 0.96 -11.41 -0.85
C GLN A 50 0.70 -10.20 -1.74
N HIS A 51 1.58 -9.20 -1.65
CA HIS A 51 1.52 -7.98 -2.43
C HIS A 51 2.62 -7.96 -3.51
N PHE A 52 2.23 -7.67 -4.75
CA PHE A 52 3.14 -7.60 -5.90
C PHE A 52 3.04 -6.27 -6.64
N CYS A 53 4.19 -5.73 -7.07
CA CYS A 53 4.24 -4.46 -7.81
C CYS A 53 3.82 -4.58 -9.27
N GLY A 54 3.72 -5.79 -9.80
CA GLY A 54 3.34 -6.04 -11.18
C GLY A 54 3.25 -7.52 -11.50
N LEU A 55 2.78 -7.80 -12.73
CA LEU A 55 2.51 -9.15 -13.22
C LEU A 55 3.79 -9.99 -13.34
N ASP A 56 4.94 -9.38 -13.65
CA ASP A 56 6.20 -10.10 -13.75
C ASP A 56 6.62 -10.71 -12.40
N CYS A 57 6.50 -9.95 -11.31
CA CYS A 57 6.81 -10.42 -9.97
C CYS A 57 5.83 -11.52 -9.53
N LEU A 58 4.54 -11.35 -9.80
CA LEU A 58 3.54 -12.40 -9.56
C LEU A 58 3.88 -13.70 -10.32
N GLN A 59 4.25 -13.61 -11.60
CA GLN A 59 4.64 -14.78 -12.39
C GLN A 59 5.93 -15.43 -11.90
N MET A 60 6.91 -14.65 -11.43
CA MET A 60 8.13 -15.19 -10.83
C MET A 60 7.79 -15.99 -9.57
N TRP A 61 6.88 -15.47 -8.75
CA TRP A 61 6.41 -16.14 -7.54
C TRP A 61 5.72 -17.47 -7.86
N HIS A 62 4.78 -17.50 -8.82
CA HIS A 62 4.13 -18.75 -9.25
C HIS A 62 5.09 -19.82 -9.80
N LYS A 63 6.28 -19.42 -10.27
CA LYS A 63 7.29 -20.34 -10.81
C LYS A 63 8.24 -20.89 -9.74
N GLN A 64 8.15 -20.42 -8.49
CA GLN A 64 9.01 -20.90 -7.42
C GLN A 64 8.59 -22.33 -7.00
N PRO A 65 9.53 -23.29 -6.97
CA PRO A 65 9.24 -24.65 -6.52
C PRO A 65 9.04 -24.64 -5.00
N GLY A 66 7.79 -24.56 -4.55
CA GLY A 66 7.43 -24.49 -3.14
C GLY A 66 6.21 -23.62 -2.84
N THR A 67 5.57 -23.06 -3.86
CA THR A 67 4.36 -22.25 -3.70
C THR A 67 3.20 -22.93 -4.42
N VAL A 68 2.38 -23.61 -3.60
CA VAL A 68 1.29 -24.56 -3.91
C VAL A 68 1.74 -25.92 -4.44
#